data_AF-A0A0D2C8Q8-F1
#
_entry.id   AF-A0A0D2C8Q8-F1
#
_cell.length_a   1.000
_cell.length_b   1.000
_cell.length_c   1.000
_cell.angle_alpha   90.00
_cell.angle_beta   90.00
_cell.angle_gamma   90.00
#
_symmetry.space_group_name_H-M   'P 1'
#
loop_
_entity.id
_entity.type
_entity.pdbx_description
1 polymer ?
#
loop_
_entity_poly.entity_id
_entity_poly.type
_entity_poly.pdbx_seq_one_letter_code
_entity_poly.pdbx_strand_id
1 'polypeptide(L)'
;MDTFDLSKTFSAHVADRAYPKTLCPSEIARSLSATELEMLEVSSWRDLMPRLREMAFEARDRGDIEILQRGEIIPRDRGLDDVRGPIRIRKAT
;
A
#
# COMPACT_ATOMS: atom_id res chain seq x y z
N MET A 1 4.52 -9.80 23.81
CA MET A 1 4.29 -10.37 22.48
C MET A 1 4.28 -9.19 21.54
N ASP A 2 5.36 -8.99 20.77
CA ASP A 2 5.40 -7.86 19.83
C ASP A 2 4.29 -8.03 18.81
N THR A 3 3.40 -7.06 18.74
CA THR A 3 2.30 -7.04 17.77
C THR A 3 2.89 -6.75 16.39
N PHE A 4 2.49 -7.51 15.38
CA PHE A 4 2.90 -7.24 14.00
C PHE A 4 2.32 -5.90 13.52
N ASP A 5 3.15 -5.07 12.89
CA ASP A 5 2.78 -3.73 12.46
C ASP A 5 2.84 -3.61 10.93
N LEU A 6 1.68 -3.72 10.30
CA LEU A 6 1.53 -3.60 8.85
C LEU A 6 2.00 -2.23 8.32
N SER A 7 1.92 -1.17 9.13
CA SER A 7 2.34 0.18 8.73
C SER A 7 3.85 0.29 8.55
N LYS A 8 4.63 -0.41 9.40
CA LYS A 8 6.08 -0.53 9.24
C LYS A 8 6.43 -1.28 7.97
N THR A 9 5.75 -2.39 7.68
CA THR A 9 5.98 -3.17 6.45
C THR A 9 5.64 -2.36 5.20
N PHE A 10 4.51 -1.64 5.19
CA PHE A 10 4.15 -0.74 4.11
C PHE A 10 5.24 0.32 3.87
N SER A 11 5.66 0.99 4.94
CA SER A 11 6.64 2.08 4.87
C SER A 11 8.01 1.59 4.42
N ALA A 12 8.43 0.40 4.86
CA ALA A 12 9.68 -0.23 4.43
C ALA A 12 9.68 -0.54 2.93
N HIS A 13 8.60 -1.10 2.39
CA HIS A 13 8.46 -1.36 0.95
C HIS A 13 8.50 -0.09 0.12
N VAL A 14 7.82 0.97 0.58
CA VAL A 14 7.90 2.28 -0.08
C VAL A 14 9.32 2.82 -0.01
N ALA A 15 9.96 2.78 1.16
CA ALA A 15 11.30 3.28 1.40
C ALA A 15 12.39 2.56 0.58
N ASP A 16 12.25 1.26 0.32
CA ASP A 16 13.18 0.45 -0.47
C ASP A 16 13.14 0.78 -1.98
N ARG A 17 12.08 1.47 -2.45
CA ARG A 17 11.98 1.86 -3.86
C ARG A 17 12.68 3.19 -4.12
N ALA A 18 13.61 3.19 -5.06
CA ALA A 18 14.17 4.42 -5.62
C ALA A 18 13.13 5.11 -6.51
N TYR A 19 12.98 6.44 -6.42
CA TYR A 19 12.18 7.18 -7.39
C TYR A 19 12.75 7.01 -8.82
N PRO A 20 11.93 6.81 -9.88
CA PRO A 20 10.47 6.78 -9.92
C PRO A 20 9.86 5.36 -9.90
N LYS A 21 10.59 4.35 -9.37
CA LYS A 21 10.11 2.97 -9.33
C LYS A 21 8.82 2.89 -8.51
N THR A 22 7.92 2.02 -8.97
CA THR A 22 6.63 1.78 -8.33
C THR A 22 6.55 0.38 -7.74
N LEU A 23 5.63 0.19 -6.81
CA LEU A 23 5.14 -1.10 -6.33
C LEU A 23 3.60 -1.14 -6.42
N CYS A 24 2.96 -2.26 -6.06
CA CYS A 24 1.51 -2.32 -5.87
C CYS A 24 1.15 -2.83 -4.46
N PRO A 25 -0.07 -2.57 -3.95
CA PRO A 25 -0.51 -3.07 -2.63
C PRO A 25 -0.34 -4.58 -2.48
N SER A 26 -0.63 -5.35 -3.54
CA SER A 26 -0.52 -6.80 -3.51
C SER A 26 0.92 -7.33 -3.44
N GLU A 27 1.92 -6.50 -3.72
CA GLU A 27 3.34 -6.84 -3.52
C GLU A 27 3.68 -6.84 -2.03
N ILE A 28 3.22 -5.81 -1.30
CA ILE A 28 3.34 -5.72 0.16
C ILE A 28 2.61 -6.91 0.82
N ALA A 29 1.35 -7.13 0.46
CA ALA A 29 0.56 -8.20 1.08
C ALA A 29 1.17 -9.60 0.88
N ARG A 30 1.77 -9.86 -0.29
CA ARG A 30 2.42 -11.15 -0.60
C ARG A 30 3.78 -11.32 0.07
N SER A 31 4.39 -10.26 0.61
CA SER A 31 5.65 -10.39 1.34
C SER A 31 5.44 -10.91 2.76
N LEU A 32 4.20 -10.94 3.26
CA LEU A 32 3.89 -11.44 4.59
C LEU A 32 3.84 -12.97 4.60
N SER A 33 4.42 -13.55 5.64
CA SER A 33 4.36 -14.97 5.98
C SER A 33 2.98 -15.37 6.52
N ALA A 34 2.71 -16.68 6.56
CA ALA A 34 1.46 -17.21 7.13
C ALA A 34 1.25 -16.77 8.59
N THR A 35 2.32 -16.76 9.40
CA THR A 35 2.27 -16.31 10.80
C THR A 35 1.94 -14.82 10.91
N GLU A 36 2.49 -13.96 10.05
CA GLU A 36 2.17 -12.52 10.06
C GLU A 36 0.73 -12.25 9.61
N LEU A 37 0.21 -13.03 8.65
CA LEU A 37 -1.20 -12.98 8.25
C LEU A 37 -2.13 -13.43 9.40
N GLU A 38 -1.77 -14.47 10.13
CA GLU A 38 -2.50 -14.94 11.31
C GLU A 38 -2.50 -13.89 12.43
N MET A 39 -1.37 -13.22 12.68
CA MET A 39 -1.27 -12.10 13.63
C MET A 39 -2.13 -10.89 13.25
N LEU A 40 -2.44 -10.74 11.96
CA LEU A 40 -3.35 -9.72 11.43
C LEU A 40 -4.81 -10.20 11.36
N GLU A 41 -5.11 -11.40 11.85
CA GLU A 41 -6.44 -12.01 11.85
C GLU A 41 -7.06 -12.11 10.45
N VAL A 42 -6.23 -12.31 9.42
CA VAL A 42 -6.66 -12.49 8.03
C VAL A 42 -6.38 -13.91 7.54
N SER A 43 -7.29 -14.44 6.71
CA SER A 43 -7.16 -15.80 6.16
C SER A 43 -6.23 -15.85 4.96
N SER A 44 -6.11 -14.76 4.22
CA SER A 44 -5.26 -14.67 3.04
C SER A 44 -4.72 -13.26 2.83
N TRP A 45 -3.60 -13.15 2.10
CA TRP A 45 -3.05 -11.84 1.71
C TRP A 45 -4.05 -10.94 0.95
N ARG A 46 -5.08 -11.53 0.31
CA ARG A 46 -6.11 -10.75 -0.41
C ARG A 46 -6.99 -9.95 0.54
N ASP A 47 -7.16 -10.42 1.77
CA ASP A 47 -8.00 -9.78 2.76
C ASP A 47 -7.39 -8.44 3.23
N LEU A 48 -6.07 -8.25 3.01
CA LEU A 48 -5.37 -7.00 3.29
C LEU A 48 -5.58 -5.91 2.23
N MET A 49 -6.20 -6.22 1.08
CA MET A 49 -6.33 -5.26 -0.01
C MET A 49 -7.09 -3.99 0.37
N PRO A 50 -8.23 -4.02 1.09
CA PRO A 50 -8.89 -2.80 1.56
C PRO A 50 -7.95 -1.96 2.43
N ARG A 51 -7.33 -2.56 3.44
CA ARG A 51 -6.47 -1.86 4.39
C ARG A 51 -5.23 -1.25 3.75
N LEU A 52 -4.54 -1.98 2.88
CA LEU A 52 -3.36 -1.46 2.18
C LEU A 52 -3.71 -0.35 1.18
N ARG A 53 -4.92 -0.36 0.61
CA ARG A 53 -5.39 0.76 -0.21
C ARG A 53 -5.67 1.97 0.65
N GLU A 54 -6.36 1.83 1.79
CA GLU A 54 -6.56 2.94 2.75
C GLU A 54 -5.23 3.57 3.13
N MET A 55 -4.26 2.76 3.58
CA MET A 55 -2.92 3.24 3.97
C MET A 55 -2.20 3.99 2.82
N ALA A 56 -2.38 3.55 1.58
CA ALA A 56 -1.81 4.24 0.43
C ALA A 56 -2.47 5.61 0.21
N PHE A 57 -3.79 5.70 0.32
CA PHE A 57 -4.50 6.99 0.20
C PHE A 57 -4.15 7.93 1.35
N GLU A 58 -4.09 7.44 2.59
CA GLU A 58 -3.62 8.21 3.75
C GLU A 58 -2.19 8.74 3.55
N ALA A 59 -1.26 7.90 3.07
CA ALA A 59 0.12 8.31 2.81
C ALA A 59 0.24 9.32 1.66
N ARG A 60 -0.58 9.16 0.61
CA ARG A 60 -0.70 10.16 -0.47
C ARG A 60 -1.20 11.48 0.09
N ASP A 61 -2.21 11.45 0.96
CA ASP A 61 -2.83 12.66 1.50
C ASP A 61 -1.87 13.41 2.43
N ARG A 62 -0.95 12.71 3.10
CA ARG A 62 0.20 13.32 3.81
C ARG A 62 1.30 13.85 2.89
N GLY A 63 1.32 13.43 1.63
CA GLY A 63 2.36 13.81 0.66
C GLY A 63 3.59 12.90 0.65
N ASP A 64 3.53 11.75 1.31
CA ASP A 64 4.64 10.80 1.38
C ASP A 64 4.83 10.04 0.05
N ILE A 65 3.73 9.81 -0.66
CA ILE A 65 3.69 9.01 -1.89
C ILE A 65 2.77 9.62 -2.96
N GLU A 66 2.94 9.15 -4.17
CA GLU A 66 2.00 9.31 -5.28
C GLU A 66 1.33 7.95 -5.58
N ILE A 67 0.03 7.99 -5.86
CA ILE A 67 -0.71 6.84 -6.37
C ILE A 67 -0.89 7.02 -7.87
N LEU A 68 -0.55 5.99 -8.64
CA LEU A 68 -0.74 5.99 -10.08
C LEU A 68 -1.75 4.91 -10.49
N GLN A 69 -2.51 5.20 -11.54
CA GLN A 69 -3.35 4.22 -12.22
C GLN A 69 -3.19 4.38 -13.72
N ARG A 70 -2.90 3.26 -14.41
CA ARG A 70 -2.62 3.25 -15.86
C ARG A 70 -1.48 4.20 -16.26
N GLY A 71 -0.50 4.40 -15.37
CA GLY A 71 0.65 5.27 -15.61
C GLY A 71 0.45 6.73 -15.20
N GLU A 72 -0.78 7.15 -14.92
CA GLU A 72 -1.12 8.53 -14.56
C GLU A 72 -1.23 8.70 -13.05
N ILE A 73 -0.79 9.85 -12.52
CA ILE A 73 -0.97 10.20 -11.10
C ILE A 73 -2.47 10.43 -10.85
N ILE A 74 -2.99 9.81 -9.79
CA ILE A 74 -4.35 10.04 -9.31
C ILE A 74 -4.35 11.35 -8.51
N PRO A 75 -5.12 12.37 -8.91
CA PRO A 75 -5.18 13.64 -8.19
C PRO A 75 -5.84 13.49 -6.81
N ARG A 76 -5.57 14.46 -5.92
CA ARG A 76 -6.00 14.41 -4.51
C ARG A 76 -7.51 14.55 -4.31
N ASP A 77 -8.22 15.15 -5.27
CA ASP A 77 -9.68 15.26 -5.29
C ASP A 77 -10.39 13.92 -5.58
N ARG A 78 -9.65 12.89 -6.01
CA ARG A 78 -10.14 11.53 -6.21
C ARG A 78 -9.81 10.69 -4.98
N GLY A 79 -10.84 10.28 -4.23
CA GLY A 79 -10.73 9.48 -3.03
C GLY A 79 -10.58 7.98 -3.31
N LEU A 80 -10.47 7.20 -2.23
CA LEU A 80 -10.37 5.74 -2.29
C LEU A 80 -11.55 5.10 -3.06
N ASP A 81 -12.76 5.63 -2.87
CA ASP A 81 -13.99 5.11 -3.48
C ASP A 81 -14.13 5.40 -4.98
N ASP A 82 -13.43 6.42 -5.48
CA ASP A 82 -13.41 6.84 -6.89
C ASP A 82 -12.49 5.97 -7.75
N VAL A 83 -11.59 5.21 -7.11
CA VAL A 83 -10.54 4.46 -7.78
C VAL A 83 -10.86 2.98 -7.73
N ARG A 84 -11.15 2.38 -8.87
CA ARG A 84 -11.42 0.94 -9.00
C ARG A 84 -10.30 0.22 -9.73
N GLY A 85 -10.04 -1.01 -9.33
CA GLY A 85 -9.00 -1.84 -9.95
C GLY A 85 -7.57 -1.53 -9.48
N PRO A 86 -6.56 -2.06 -10.21
CA PRO A 86 -5.16 -1.98 -9.81
C PRO A 86 -4.64 -0.55 -9.72
N ILE A 87 -3.78 -0.32 -8.71
CA ILE A 87 -3.04 0.93 -8.50
C ILE A 87 -1.55 0.62 -8.34
N ARG A 88 -0.72 1.62 -8.59
CA ARG A 88 0.71 1.63 -8.31
C ARG A 88 1.00 2.71 -7.28
N ILE A 89 2.01 2.48 -6.45
CA ILE A 89 2.49 3.39 -5.41
C ILE A 89 3.94 3.73 -5.72
N ARG A 90 4.33 5.00 -5.58
CA ARG A 90 5.71 5.50 -5.73
C ARG A 90 5.97 6.59 -4.68
N LYS A 91 7.21 6.78 -4.25
CA LYS A 91 7.60 7.92 -3.41
C LYS A 91 7.23 9.25 -4.07
N ALA A 92 6.79 10.23 -3.26
CA ALA A 92 6.81 11.62 -3.69
C ALA A 92 8.28 12.07 -3.88
N THR A 93 8.51 12.97 -4.84
CA THR A 93 9.85 13.45 -5.24
C THR A 93 10.61 14.14 -4.13
#